data_AF-A0A951YA91-F1
#
_entry.id   AF-A0A951YA91-F1
#
_cell.length_a   1.000
_cell.length_b   1.000
_cell.length_c   1.000
_cell.angle_alpha   90.00
_cell.angle_beta   90.00
_cell.angle_gamma   90.00
#
_symmetry.space_group_name_H-M   'P 1'
#
loop_
_entity.id
_entity.type
_entity.pdbx_description
1 polymer ?
#
loop_
_entity_poly.entity_id
_entity_poly.type
_entity_poly.pdbx_seq_one_letter_code
_entity_poly.pdbx_strand_id
1 'polypeptide(L)'
;MKNSIFFLCLVVLIPIQLNAQISTSVAEKYSHWMVVKAMRCNFMPHGTTGSAQTWNFSGLTPINANDTAKVKYVPRNATMPFPTASVVRKEGNDYTFFEFAPDGVYELGSLDSSSNPPDTLTYTNTKRVMQHPMTYTQMFTDSFALSDGADSGIGMITDTVESFGTLILPYDTFENVIRMRITEMMDGTVSGVPASIRTVSYRWYDRTHHAPLLRLDSVDINGSKSQEAYYLL
;
A
#
# COMPACT_ATOMS: atom_id res chain seq x y z
N MET A 1 -69.44 -16.33 -23.27
CA MET A 1 -68.31 -17.27 -23.14
C MET A 1 -67.03 -16.44 -23.29
N LYS A 2 -66.25 -16.29 -22.21
CA LYS A 2 -65.06 -15.41 -22.15
C LYS A 2 -63.82 -16.21 -22.52
N ASN A 3 -63.11 -15.77 -23.57
CA ASN A 3 -61.83 -16.35 -23.99
C ASN A 3 -60.70 -15.78 -23.12
N SER A 4 -60.13 -16.60 -22.24
CA SER A 4 -58.91 -16.27 -21.51
C SER A 4 -57.69 -16.63 -22.36
N ILE A 5 -56.96 -15.61 -22.79
CA ILE A 5 -55.66 -15.72 -23.45
C ILE A 5 -54.62 -16.00 -22.35
N PHE A 6 -53.98 -17.17 -22.42
CA PHE A 6 -52.90 -17.55 -21.52
C PHE A 6 -51.58 -16.97 -22.07
N PHE A 7 -51.06 -15.94 -21.42
CA PHE A 7 -49.77 -15.33 -21.78
C PHE A 7 -48.64 -16.15 -21.14
N LEU A 8 -47.91 -16.91 -21.96
CA LEU A 8 -46.74 -17.67 -21.52
C LEU A 8 -45.54 -16.72 -21.37
N CYS A 9 -45.23 -16.32 -20.14
CA CYS A 9 -44.00 -15.57 -19.85
C CYS A 9 -42.77 -16.49 -20.01
N LEU A 10 -42.02 -16.30 -21.09
CA LEU A 10 -40.70 -16.90 -21.31
C LEU A 10 -39.68 -16.19 -20.42
N VAL A 11 -39.30 -16.81 -19.29
CA VAL A 11 -38.22 -16.32 -18.44
C VAL A 11 -36.88 -16.66 -19.11
N VAL A 12 -36.24 -15.67 -19.71
CA VAL A 12 -34.87 -15.79 -20.21
C VAL A 12 -33.92 -15.77 -19.02
N LEU A 13 -33.41 -16.94 -18.63
CA LEU A 13 -32.30 -17.08 -17.69
C LEU A 13 -31.03 -16.56 -18.38
N ILE A 14 -30.70 -15.28 -18.18
CA ILE A 14 -29.39 -14.74 -18.55
C ILE A 14 -28.37 -15.36 -17.55
N PRO A 15 -27.33 -16.07 -18.01
CA PRO A 15 -26.26 -16.49 -17.11
C PRO A 15 -25.56 -15.25 -16.59
N ILE A 16 -25.79 -14.91 -15.32
CA ILE A 16 -25.01 -13.89 -14.62
C ILE A 16 -23.64 -14.51 -14.41
N GLN A 17 -22.69 -14.21 -15.31
CA GLN A 17 -21.29 -14.52 -15.04
C GLN A 17 -20.83 -13.59 -13.92
N LEU A 18 -20.79 -14.12 -12.70
CA LEU A 18 -20.04 -13.52 -11.59
C LEU A 18 -18.55 -13.61 -11.96
N ASN A 19 -18.06 -12.66 -12.74
CA ASN A 19 -16.62 -12.47 -12.86
C ASN A 19 -16.14 -12.03 -11.47
N ALA A 20 -15.45 -12.93 -10.77
CA ALA A 20 -14.83 -12.62 -9.50
C ALA A 20 -13.92 -11.40 -9.72
N GLN A 21 -14.27 -10.27 -9.11
CA GLN A 21 -13.50 -9.05 -9.25
C GLN A 21 -12.07 -9.30 -8.78
N ILE A 22 -11.08 -8.88 -9.57
CA ILE A 22 -9.68 -8.95 -9.13
C ILE A 22 -9.56 -8.09 -7.88
N SER A 23 -8.98 -8.69 -6.84
CA SER A 23 -8.94 -8.14 -5.50
C SER A 23 -7.70 -8.60 -4.77
N THR A 24 -7.28 -7.85 -3.75
CA THR A 24 -6.27 -8.27 -2.77
C THR A 24 -6.81 -8.10 -1.35
N SER A 25 -6.64 -9.13 -0.53
CA SER A 25 -6.92 -9.14 0.90
C SER A 25 -5.65 -9.30 1.74
N VAL A 26 -4.49 -9.42 1.09
CA VAL A 26 -3.20 -9.77 1.72
C VAL A 26 -2.14 -8.67 1.61
N ALA A 27 -2.33 -7.70 0.70
CA ALA A 27 -1.42 -6.57 0.52
C ALA A 27 -1.14 -5.86 1.87
N GLU A 28 0.11 -5.53 2.15
CA GLU A 28 0.57 -4.91 3.40
C GLU A 28 0.29 -5.70 4.72
N LYS A 29 -0.36 -6.88 4.67
CA LYS A 29 -0.62 -7.74 5.84
C LYS A 29 0.51 -8.74 6.09
N TYR A 30 1.70 -8.27 6.46
CA TYR A 30 2.90 -9.11 6.61
C TYR A 30 2.87 -10.09 7.79
N SER A 31 3.47 -11.26 7.61
CA SER A 31 3.61 -12.26 8.67
C SER A 31 4.81 -12.01 9.59
N HIS A 32 4.77 -12.57 10.81
CA HIS A 32 5.93 -12.53 11.71
C HIS A 32 7.15 -13.22 11.10
N TRP A 33 8.32 -12.62 11.33
CA TRP A 33 9.62 -13.07 10.83
C TRP A 33 9.78 -13.03 9.31
N MET A 34 8.80 -12.45 8.60
CA MET A 34 8.91 -12.22 7.16
C MET A 34 10.03 -11.22 6.87
N VAL A 35 10.84 -11.52 5.86
CA VAL A 35 11.84 -10.59 5.31
C VAL A 35 11.43 -10.31 3.88
N VAL A 36 11.03 -9.07 3.62
CA VAL A 36 10.76 -8.58 2.28
C VAL A 36 12.07 -8.06 1.70
N LYS A 37 12.41 -8.54 0.50
CA LYS A 37 13.56 -8.08 -0.28
C LYS A 37 13.04 -7.41 -1.53
N ALA A 38 13.50 -6.19 -1.80
CA ALA A 38 13.19 -5.49 -3.04
C ALA A 38 14.45 -4.87 -3.62
N MET A 39 14.56 -4.89 -4.94
CA MET A 39 15.69 -4.31 -5.66
C MET A 39 15.40 -2.87 -6.05
N ARG A 40 16.26 -1.93 -5.66
CA ARG A 40 16.17 -0.56 -6.14
C ARG A 40 16.61 -0.49 -7.60
N CYS A 41 15.79 0.14 -8.43
CA CYS A 41 15.98 0.20 -9.88
C CYS A 41 15.76 1.61 -10.43
N ASN A 42 16.10 1.81 -11.70
CA ASN A 42 15.79 3.07 -12.37
C ASN A 42 14.27 3.31 -12.41
N PHE A 43 13.87 4.57 -12.29
CA PHE A 43 12.46 4.94 -12.37
C PHE A 43 11.95 4.83 -13.81
N MET A 44 10.72 4.32 -13.98
CA MET A 44 10.02 4.23 -15.25
C MET A 44 8.60 4.79 -15.13
N PRO A 45 7.98 5.33 -16.19
CA PRO A 45 6.60 5.80 -16.15
C PRO A 45 5.62 4.69 -15.73
N HIS A 46 4.61 5.03 -14.92
CA HIS A 46 3.66 4.08 -14.35
C HIS A 46 2.69 3.41 -15.35
N GLY A 47 2.70 3.83 -16.63
CA GLY A 47 1.81 3.33 -17.68
C GLY A 47 0.36 3.85 -17.58
N THR A 48 -0.53 3.30 -18.41
CA THR A 48 -1.94 3.70 -18.54
C THR A 48 -2.84 3.11 -17.44
N THR A 49 -4.04 3.67 -17.27
CA THR A 49 -5.10 3.23 -16.33
C THR A 49 -6.18 2.42 -17.05
N GLY A 50 -7.04 1.70 -16.31
CA GLY A 50 -8.20 0.97 -16.83
C GLY A 50 -8.11 -0.56 -16.69
N SER A 51 -9.01 -1.25 -17.37
CA SER A 51 -9.07 -2.71 -17.39
C SER A 51 -8.10 -3.33 -18.40
N ALA A 52 -7.68 -4.57 -18.15
CA ALA A 52 -6.87 -5.39 -19.07
C ALA A 52 -5.59 -4.69 -19.55
N GLN A 53 -4.89 -4.01 -18.63
CA GLN A 53 -3.65 -3.32 -18.95
C GLN A 53 -2.49 -4.31 -19.10
N THR A 54 -1.47 -3.93 -19.88
CA THR A 54 -0.17 -4.59 -19.86
C THR A 54 0.88 -3.57 -19.47
N TRP A 55 1.48 -3.76 -18.30
CA TRP A 55 2.59 -2.93 -17.83
C TRP A 55 3.90 -3.64 -18.08
N ASN A 56 4.63 -3.21 -19.10
CA ASN A 56 5.93 -3.77 -19.43
C ASN A 56 7.06 -2.99 -18.77
N PHE A 57 7.60 -3.56 -17.70
CA PHE A 57 8.75 -3.08 -16.94
C PHE A 57 9.96 -4.01 -17.07
N SER A 58 10.04 -4.82 -18.14
CA SER A 58 11.22 -5.66 -18.42
C SER A 58 12.52 -4.85 -18.59
N GLY A 59 12.42 -3.55 -18.86
CA GLY A 59 13.54 -2.62 -18.94
C GLY A 59 14.04 -2.06 -17.60
N LEU A 60 13.48 -2.47 -16.45
CA LEU A 60 14.01 -2.07 -15.15
C LEU A 60 15.40 -2.68 -14.94
N THR A 61 16.33 -1.84 -14.51
CA THR A 61 17.72 -2.17 -14.24
C THR A 61 18.07 -1.76 -12.81
N PRO A 62 18.73 -2.61 -12.02
CA PRO A 62 19.21 -2.25 -10.69
C PRO A 62 20.12 -1.01 -10.75
N ILE A 63 19.93 -0.05 -9.84
CA ILE A 63 20.84 1.11 -9.74
C ILE A 63 22.24 0.64 -9.31
N ASN A 64 22.27 -0.27 -8.33
CA ASN A 64 23.46 -1.05 -7.99
C ASN A 64 23.04 -2.50 -7.71
N ALA A 65 23.85 -3.47 -8.13
CA ALA A 65 23.54 -4.90 -7.97
C ALA A 65 23.36 -5.36 -6.51
N ASN A 66 23.89 -4.59 -5.55
CA ASN A 66 23.80 -4.87 -4.12
C ASN A 66 22.79 -3.98 -3.37
N ASP A 67 22.10 -3.06 -4.07
CA ASP A 67 21.14 -2.13 -3.48
C ASP A 67 19.76 -2.80 -3.32
N THR A 68 19.74 -3.79 -2.44
CA THR A 68 18.54 -4.51 -2.04
C THR A 68 18.03 -3.95 -0.73
N ALA A 69 16.86 -3.31 -0.77
CA ALA A 69 16.11 -2.96 0.41
C ALA A 69 15.68 -4.25 1.13
N LYS A 70 15.96 -4.34 2.43
CA LYS A 70 15.61 -5.47 3.28
C LYS A 70 14.82 -4.97 4.45
N VAL A 71 13.53 -5.32 4.46
CA VAL A 71 12.61 -4.94 5.50
C VAL A 71 12.23 -6.19 6.28
N LYS A 72 12.39 -6.16 7.60
CA LYS A 72 12.04 -7.29 8.46
C LYS A 72 10.76 -6.99 9.22
N TYR A 73 9.84 -7.94 9.24
CA TYR A 73 8.64 -7.91 10.05
C TYR A 73 8.83 -8.86 11.23
N VAL A 74 8.66 -8.36 12.45
CA VAL A 74 8.88 -9.12 13.69
C VAL A 74 7.66 -9.01 14.60
N PRO A 75 7.42 -9.99 15.49
CA PRO A 75 6.40 -9.83 16.52
C PRO A 75 6.80 -8.69 17.48
N ARG A 76 5.80 -7.98 18.00
CA ARG A 76 5.98 -6.99 19.07
C ARG A 76 6.41 -7.70 20.37
N ASN A 77 7.33 -7.11 21.12
CA ASN A 77 7.76 -7.61 22.44
C ASN A 77 7.14 -6.80 23.59
N ALA A 78 7.12 -7.36 24.81
CA ALA A 78 6.46 -6.76 25.98
C ALA A 78 6.92 -5.33 26.34
N THR A 79 8.18 -5.00 26.02
CA THR A 79 8.82 -3.71 26.35
C THR A 79 8.64 -2.62 25.30
N MET A 80 8.13 -2.97 24.11
CA MET A 80 7.88 -2.02 23.04
C MET A 80 6.57 -1.23 23.27
N PRO A 81 6.45 0.00 22.73
CA PRO A 81 5.18 0.72 22.73
C PRO A 81 4.11 -0.01 21.88
N PHE A 82 2.89 0.55 21.87
CA PHE A 82 1.76 0.08 21.05
C PHE A 82 1.37 -1.39 21.31
N PRO A 83 0.73 -1.70 22.46
CA PRO A 83 0.42 -3.08 22.85
C PRO A 83 -0.58 -3.79 21.92
N THR A 84 -1.34 -3.05 21.10
CA THR A 84 -2.28 -3.62 20.10
C THR A 84 -1.60 -3.98 18.77
N ALA A 85 -0.32 -3.63 18.59
CA ALA A 85 0.40 -3.93 17.35
C ALA A 85 0.41 -5.43 17.03
N SER A 86 -0.06 -5.78 15.84
CA SER A 86 -0.05 -7.13 15.29
C SER A 86 1.34 -7.50 14.75
N VAL A 87 2.07 -6.54 14.18
CA VAL A 87 3.42 -6.72 13.65
C VAL A 87 4.24 -5.43 13.79
N VAL A 88 5.57 -5.58 13.78
CA VAL A 88 6.50 -4.47 13.79
C VAL A 88 7.42 -4.58 12.57
N ARG A 89 7.43 -3.54 11.73
CA ARG A 89 8.46 -3.36 10.70
C ARG A 89 9.72 -2.86 11.37
N LYS A 90 10.85 -3.53 11.17
CA LYS A 90 12.14 -3.19 11.75
C LYS A 90 13.16 -2.92 10.65
N GLU A 91 13.77 -1.74 10.71
CA GLU A 91 14.83 -1.28 9.81
C GLU A 91 15.94 -0.64 10.65
N GLY A 92 16.98 -1.43 10.98
CA GLY A 92 18.01 -0.98 11.91
C GLY A 92 17.46 -0.69 13.31
N ASN A 93 17.49 0.58 13.71
CA ASN A 93 16.97 1.11 14.98
C ASN A 93 15.56 1.68 14.88
N ASP A 94 15.00 1.74 13.67
CA ASP A 94 13.65 2.22 13.41
C ASP A 94 12.65 1.08 13.47
N TYR A 95 11.57 1.32 14.20
CA TYR A 95 10.44 0.40 14.34
C TYR A 95 9.15 1.12 13.95
N THR A 96 8.38 0.53 13.04
CA THR A 96 7.02 1.00 12.72
C THR A 96 6.01 -0.07 13.14
N PHE A 97 4.98 0.34 13.87
CA PHE A 97 4.02 -0.57 14.49
C PHE A 97 2.72 -0.60 13.70
N PHE A 98 2.29 -1.80 13.33
CA PHE A 98 1.07 -2.00 12.56
C PHE A 98 0.06 -2.86 13.31
N GLU A 99 -1.21 -2.47 13.26
CA GLU A 99 -2.35 -3.27 13.68
C GLU A 99 -3.10 -3.80 12.46
N PHE A 100 -3.43 -5.09 12.48
CA PHE A 100 -4.21 -5.73 11.44
C PHE A 100 -5.64 -5.95 11.92
N ALA A 101 -6.58 -5.40 11.16
CA ALA A 101 -8.00 -5.60 11.38
C ALA A 101 -8.63 -6.31 10.16
N PRO A 102 -9.87 -6.83 10.28
CA PRO A 102 -10.57 -7.45 9.16
C PRO A 102 -10.67 -6.52 7.95
N ASP A 103 -10.88 -5.23 8.19
CA ASP A 103 -11.07 -4.21 7.17
C ASP A 103 -9.77 -3.55 6.72
N GLY A 104 -8.63 -3.67 7.40
CA GLY A 104 -7.44 -2.93 6.96
C GLY A 104 -6.15 -3.20 7.71
N VAL A 105 -5.13 -2.41 7.36
CA VAL A 105 -3.87 -2.28 8.08
C VAL A 105 -3.76 -0.84 8.58
N TYR A 106 -3.41 -0.70 9.84
CA TYR A 106 -3.34 0.57 10.55
C TYR A 106 -1.93 0.79 11.09
N GLU A 107 -1.37 1.96 10.85
CA GLU A 107 -0.09 2.38 11.41
C GLU A 107 -0.34 3.11 12.73
N LEU A 108 0.16 2.53 13.83
CA LEU A 108 -0.04 3.04 15.19
C LEU A 108 0.96 4.13 15.56
N GLY A 109 2.16 4.06 14.98
CA GLY A 109 3.27 4.96 15.26
C GLY A 109 4.61 4.33 14.98
N SER A 110 5.67 5.01 15.39
CA SER A 110 7.04 4.55 15.26
C SER A 110 7.84 4.77 16.53
N LEU A 111 8.97 4.08 16.61
CA LEU A 111 9.98 4.21 17.65
C LEU A 111 11.35 4.24 16.98
N ASP A 112 12.12 5.30 17.19
CA ASP A 112 13.55 5.30 16.93
C ASP A 112 14.30 5.00 18.24
N SER A 113 15.02 3.89 18.25
CA SER A 113 15.83 3.45 19.39
C SER A 113 17.27 3.94 19.37
N SER A 114 17.63 4.82 18.44
CA SER A 114 18.97 5.41 18.31
C SER A 114 19.28 6.44 19.40
N SER A 115 18.26 7.09 19.96
CA SER A 115 18.34 8.08 21.04
C SER A 115 18.12 7.49 22.44
N ASN A 116 18.51 8.23 23.48
CA ASN A 116 18.28 7.88 24.88
C ASN A 116 17.75 9.11 25.67
N PRO A 117 16.46 9.17 26.04
CA PRO A 117 15.45 8.14 25.81
C PRO A 117 15.10 7.97 24.31
N PRO A 118 14.57 6.79 23.90
CA PRO A 118 14.08 6.58 22.53
C PRO A 118 12.97 7.55 22.15
N ASP A 119 12.97 8.00 20.89
CA ASP A 119 11.95 8.90 20.35
C ASP A 119 10.76 8.09 19.81
N THR A 120 9.53 8.47 20.19
CA THR A 120 8.32 7.68 19.91
C THR A 120 7.24 8.54 19.27
N LEU A 121 7.10 8.42 17.96
CA LEU A 121 6.02 9.07 17.24
C LEU A 121 4.71 8.32 17.41
N THR A 122 3.66 9.01 17.88
CA THR A 122 2.33 8.42 18.07
C THR A 122 1.29 9.11 17.19
N TYR A 123 0.46 8.31 16.51
CA TYR A 123 -0.73 8.81 15.86
C TYR A 123 -1.81 9.12 16.91
N THR A 124 -2.24 10.38 16.98
CA THR A 124 -3.40 10.80 17.79
C THR A 124 -4.71 10.49 17.10
N ASN A 125 -4.68 10.38 15.77
CA ASN A 125 -5.70 9.75 14.95
C ASN A 125 -5.01 8.75 14.01
N THR A 126 -5.20 7.45 14.27
CA THR A 126 -4.49 6.34 13.63
C THR A 126 -4.65 6.36 12.12
N LYS A 127 -3.53 6.22 11.41
CA LYS A 127 -3.50 6.19 9.95
C LYS A 127 -3.84 4.80 9.44
N ARG A 128 -4.85 4.70 8.58
CA ARG A 128 -5.12 3.47 7.83
C ARG A 128 -4.33 3.45 6.53
N VAL A 129 -3.29 2.62 6.49
CA VAL A 129 -2.34 2.54 5.36
C VAL A 129 -2.81 1.63 4.22
N MET A 130 -3.80 0.78 4.47
CA MET A 130 -4.38 -0.12 3.48
C MET A 130 -5.80 -0.55 3.87
N GLN A 131 -6.75 -0.41 2.95
CA GLN A 131 -8.09 -1.03 3.04
C GLN A 131 -8.03 -2.50 2.58
N HIS A 132 -8.86 -3.35 3.18
CA HIS A 132 -9.10 -4.72 2.74
C HIS A 132 -10.57 -5.13 2.79
N PRO A 133 -10.99 -6.05 1.89
CA PRO A 133 -10.32 -6.33 0.62
C PRO A 133 -10.35 -5.06 -0.27
N MET A 134 -9.36 -4.91 -1.14
CA MET A 134 -9.36 -3.87 -2.17
C MET A 134 -9.65 -4.50 -3.53
N THR A 135 -10.62 -3.95 -4.25
CA THR A 135 -11.06 -4.42 -5.57
C THR A 135 -11.02 -3.30 -6.61
N TYR A 136 -10.98 -3.65 -7.90
CA TYR A 136 -10.92 -2.66 -8.99
C TYR A 136 -11.99 -1.57 -8.85
N THR A 137 -11.67 -0.30 -9.13
CA THR A 137 -12.51 0.89 -8.95
C THR A 137 -12.83 1.29 -7.51
N GLN A 138 -12.40 0.54 -6.50
CA GLN A 138 -12.53 0.99 -5.11
C GLN A 138 -11.57 2.15 -4.83
N MET A 139 -12.07 3.07 -4.00
CA MET A 139 -11.35 4.19 -3.45
C MET A 139 -11.64 4.26 -1.95
N PHE A 140 -10.61 4.55 -1.18
CA PHE A 140 -10.73 4.83 0.24
C PHE A 140 -9.90 6.06 0.60
N THR A 141 -10.38 6.84 1.55
CA THR A 141 -9.69 8.02 2.07
C THR A 141 -9.74 7.99 3.60
N ASP A 142 -8.61 8.29 4.22
CA ASP A 142 -8.46 8.40 5.67
C ASP A 142 -7.78 9.74 6.00
N SER A 143 -8.26 10.43 7.02
CA SER A 143 -7.50 11.49 7.65
C SER A 143 -6.77 10.94 8.86
N PHE A 144 -5.57 11.43 9.11
CA PHE A 144 -4.75 11.01 10.25
C PHE A 144 -4.12 12.22 10.92
N ALA A 145 -3.69 12.04 12.16
CA ALA A 145 -2.96 13.05 12.90
C ALA A 145 -1.92 12.39 13.80
N LEU A 146 -0.79 13.05 13.98
CA LEU A 146 0.32 12.61 14.82
C LEU A 146 0.85 13.79 15.65
N SER A 147 1.41 13.47 16.81
CA SER A 147 2.09 14.43 17.67
C SER A 147 3.13 13.71 18.52
N ASP A 148 4.34 14.28 18.58
CA ASP A 148 5.40 13.87 19.49
C ASP A 148 6.31 15.07 19.81
N GLY A 149 6.14 15.65 20.99
CA GLY A 149 6.92 16.80 21.42
C GLY A 149 6.84 17.99 20.46
N ALA A 150 7.95 18.27 19.77
CA ALA A 150 8.05 19.35 18.78
C ALA A 150 7.45 18.98 17.41
N ASP A 151 7.24 17.70 17.15
CA ASP A 151 6.75 17.20 15.87
C ASP A 151 5.25 16.96 15.92
N SER A 152 4.59 17.32 14.83
CA SER A 152 3.15 17.20 14.70
C SER A 152 2.76 17.17 13.23
N GLY A 153 1.60 16.61 12.92
CA GLY A 153 1.12 16.61 11.55
C GLY A 153 -0.34 16.22 11.48
N ILE A 154 -1.04 16.81 10.51
CA ILE A 154 -2.37 16.37 10.10
C ILE A 154 -2.24 16.04 8.62
N GLY A 155 -2.81 14.91 8.24
CA GLY A 155 -2.71 14.43 6.88
C GLY A 155 -3.94 13.70 6.40
N MET A 156 -3.87 13.35 5.13
CA MET A 156 -4.87 12.57 4.42
C MET A 156 -4.17 11.58 3.50
N ILE A 157 -4.59 10.32 3.55
CA ILE A 157 -4.19 9.27 2.60
C ILE A 157 -5.41 8.87 1.77
N THR A 158 -5.22 8.75 0.46
CA THR A 158 -6.23 8.25 -0.48
C THR A 158 -5.64 7.09 -1.28
N ASP A 159 -6.29 5.93 -1.19
CA ASP A 159 -5.96 4.73 -1.93
C ASP A 159 -6.98 4.51 -3.04
N THR A 160 -6.53 4.24 -4.27
CA THR A 160 -7.42 3.96 -5.40
C THR A 160 -6.92 2.79 -6.23
N VAL A 161 -7.77 1.79 -6.45
CA VAL A 161 -7.50 0.71 -7.41
C VAL A 161 -7.95 1.14 -8.80
N GLU A 162 -7.07 1.81 -9.52
CA GLU A 162 -7.40 2.47 -10.80
C GLU A 162 -7.25 1.56 -12.02
N SER A 163 -6.67 0.35 -11.86
CA SER A 163 -6.46 -0.56 -12.99
C SER A 163 -6.15 -2.01 -12.58
N PHE A 164 -6.33 -2.93 -13.53
CA PHE A 164 -5.91 -4.32 -13.41
C PHE A 164 -5.38 -4.86 -14.75
N GLY A 165 -4.53 -5.88 -14.70
CA GLY A 165 -3.97 -6.51 -15.90
C GLY A 165 -2.74 -7.38 -15.63
N THR A 166 -1.83 -7.38 -16.60
CA THR A 166 -0.58 -8.15 -16.61
C THR A 166 0.61 -7.23 -16.31
N LEU A 167 1.46 -7.62 -15.37
CA LEU A 167 2.72 -6.95 -15.04
C LEU A 167 3.90 -7.79 -15.51
N ILE A 168 4.74 -7.24 -16.39
CA ILE A 168 5.98 -7.88 -16.84
C ILE A 168 7.15 -7.20 -16.12
N LEU A 169 7.88 -7.95 -15.31
CA LEU A 169 9.11 -7.52 -14.64
C LEU A 169 10.32 -8.15 -15.33
N PRO A 170 11.57 -7.71 -15.03
CA PRO A 170 12.77 -8.27 -15.66
C PRO A 170 12.95 -9.78 -15.48
N TYR A 171 12.31 -10.37 -14.46
CA TYR A 171 12.50 -11.76 -14.07
C TYR A 171 11.25 -12.64 -14.21
N ASP A 172 10.05 -12.05 -14.34
CA ASP A 172 8.79 -12.82 -14.44
C ASP A 172 7.63 -12.00 -15.02
N THR A 173 6.55 -12.69 -15.38
CA THR A 173 5.26 -12.10 -15.79
C THR A 173 4.17 -12.50 -14.81
N PHE A 174 3.50 -11.50 -14.23
CA PHE A 174 2.44 -11.66 -13.25
C PHE A 174 1.09 -11.31 -13.88
N GLU A 175 0.20 -12.29 -13.92
CA GLU A 175 -1.17 -12.12 -14.39
C GLU A 175 -2.11 -11.73 -13.24
N ASN A 176 -3.26 -11.12 -13.57
CA ASN A 176 -4.30 -10.73 -12.62
C ASN A 176 -3.81 -9.79 -11.50
N VAL A 177 -2.97 -8.83 -11.86
CA VAL A 177 -2.40 -7.83 -10.96
C VAL A 177 -3.29 -6.60 -10.92
N ILE A 178 -3.52 -6.04 -9.73
CA ILE A 178 -4.09 -4.69 -9.58
C ILE A 178 -2.98 -3.66 -9.46
N ARG A 179 -3.19 -2.46 -10.01
CA ARG A 179 -2.37 -1.29 -9.68
C ARG A 179 -3.17 -0.37 -8.77
N MET A 180 -2.57 -0.08 -7.62
CA MET A 180 -3.03 0.89 -6.66
C MET A 180 -2.25 2.19 -6.80
N ARG A 181 -2.97 3.31 -6.79
CA ARG A 181 -2.40 4.64 -6.59
C ARG A 181 -2.71 5.10 -5.18
N ILE A 182 -1.68 5.39 -4.42
CA ILE A 182 -1.74 5.89 -3.05
C ILE A 182 -1.25 7.33 -3.08
N THR A 183 -2.07 8.27 -2.62
CA THR A 183 -1.65 9.66 -2.44
C THR A 183 -1.76 10.02 -0.97
N GLU A 184 -0.67 10.45 -0.38
CA GLU A 184 -0.60 10.92 0.99
C GLU A 184 -0.16 12.37 1.00
N MET A 185 -0.82 13.19 1.81
CA MET A 185 -0.45 14.58 2.07
C MET A 185 -0.43 14.79 3.57
N MET A 186 0.56 15.52 4.06
CA MET A 186 0.69 15.90 5.45
C MET A 186 1.26 17.31 5.54
N ASP A 187 0.60 18.15 6.35
CA ASP A 187 1.13 19.44 6.76
C ASP A 187 1.39 19.41 8.26
N GLY A 188 2.54 19.92 8.69
CA GLY A 188 2.95 19.80 10.07
C GLY A 188 4.33 20.36 10.37
N THR A 189 4.92 19.83 11.43
CA THR A 189 6.26 20.14 11.90
C THR A 189 7.06 18.85 11.99
N VAL A 190 8.23 18.82 11.35
CA VAL A 190 9.16 17.68 11.35
C VAL A 190 10.53 18.18 11.83
N SER A 191 11.06 17.56 12.88
CA SER A 191 12.24 18.04 13.61
C SER A 191 12.12 19.52 14.01
N GLY A 192 10.94 19.96 14.45
CA GLY A 192 10.68 21.35 14.82
C GLY A 192 10.57 22.35 13.66
N VAL A 193 10.64 21.91 12.40
CA VAL A 193 10.55 22.77 11.22
C VAL A 193 9.23 22.53 10.47
N PRO A 194 8.50 23.60 10.06
CA PRO A 194 7.30 23.45 9.23
C PRO A 194 7.60 22.68 7.94
N ALA A 195 6.78 21.68 7.66
CA ALA A 195 6.90 20.83 6.49
C ALA A 195 5.53 20.55 5.87
N SER A 196 5.47 20.64 4.55
CA SER A 196 4.40 20.11 3.71
C SER A 196 4.97 18.96 2.88
N ILE A 197 4.41 17.77 3.08
CA ILE A 197 4.89 16.53 2.47
C ILE A 197 3.75 15.97 1.62
N ARG A 198 4.07 15.63 0.38
CA ARG A 198 3.17 14.89 -0.51
C ARG A 198 3.88 13.68 -1.09
N THR A 199 3.30 12.51 -0.89
CA THR A 199 3.77 11.25 -1.47
C THR A 199 2.73 10.72 -2.45
N VAL A 200 3.20 10.25 -3.60
CA VAL A 200 2.39 9.48 -4.56
C VAL A 200 3.11 8.17 -4.83
N SER A 201 2.46 7.05 -4.51
CA SER A 201 2.96 5.70 -4.80
C SER A 201 2.07 5.01 -5.80
N TYR A 202 2.66 4.38 -6.81
CA TYR A 202 2.00 3.36 -7.63
C TYR A 202 2.51 2.00 -7.19
N ARG A 203 1.61 1.10 -6.80
CA ARG A 203 1.94 -0.23 -6.26
C ARG A 203 1.16 -1.30 -6.99
N TRP A 204 1.85 -2.35 -7.40
CA TRP A 204 1.25 -3.49 -8.09
C TRP A 204 1.14 -4.67 -7.13
N TYR A 205 -0.06 -5.22 -6.98
CA TYR A 205 -0.30 -6.39 -6.13
C TYR A 205 -1.01 -7.49 -6.90
N ASP A 206 -0.61 -8.73 -6.65
CA ASP A 206 -1.40 -9.90 -6.97
C ASP A 206 -2.17 -10.38 -5.72
N ARG A 207 -2.68 -11.62 -5.78
CA ARG A 207 -3.42 -12.24 -4.67
C ARG A 207 -2.53 -12.99 -3.68
N THR A 208 -1.24 -13.13 -3.96
CA THR A 208 -0.33 -14.02 -3.23
C THR A 208 0.71 -13.28 -2.42
N HIS A 209 1.22 -12.17 -2.94
CA HIS A 209 2.27 -11.40 -2.31
C HIS A 209 1.69 -10.32 -1.40
N HIS A 210 2.24 -10.26 -0.18
CA HIS A 210 1.91 -9.22 0.79
C HIS A 210 2.61 -7.89 0.47
N ALA A 211 3.82 -7.97 -0.09
CA ALA A 211 4.54 -6.82 -0.61
C ALA A 211 4.10 -6.50 -2.05
N PRO A 212 4.21 -5.24 -2.50
CA PRO A 212 4.00 -4.93 -3.91
C PRO A 212 5.07 -5.59 -4.78
N LEU A 213 4.65 -6.16 -5.92
CA LEU A 213 5.53 -6.72 -6.96
C LEU A 213 6.44 -5.63 -7.55
N LEU A 214 5.88 -4.44 -7.71
CA LEU A 214 6.55 -3.21 -8.14
C LEU A 214 5.97 -2.05 -7.35
N ARG A 215 6.85 -1.11 -6.96
CA ARG A 215 6.47 0.17 -6.35
C ARG A 215 7.24 1.29 -7.02
N LEU A 216 6.53 2.35 -7.39
CA LEU A 216 7.08 3.61 -7.91
C LEU A 216 6.64 4.73 -6.98
N ASP A 217 7.59 5.41 -6.36
CA ASP A 217 7.35 6.47 -5.39
C ASP A 217 7.77 7.83 -5.95
N SER A 218 6.99 8.85 -5.61
CA SER A 218 7.36 10.25 -5.78
C SER A 218 7.04 10.98 -4.49
N VAL A 219 8.03 11.70 -3.96
CA VAL A 219 7.90 12.49 -2.74
C VAL A 219 8.20 13.94 -3.07
N ASP A 220 7.35 14.84 -2.59
CA ASP A 220 7.52 16.29 -2.66
C ASP A 220 7.53 16.83 -1.23
N ILE A 221 8.65 17.41 -0.80
CA ILE A 221 8.81 18.05 0.52
C ILE A 221 9.08 19.52 0.27
N ASN A 222 8.14 20.39 0.65
CA ASN A 222 8.25 21.85 0.49
C ASN A 222 8.64 22.27 -0.95
N GLY A 223 8.17 21.54 -1.98
CA GLY A 223 8.49 21.79 -3.39
C GLY A 223 9.69 21.00 -3.93
N SER A 224 10.47 20.34 -3.06
CA SER A 224 11.61 19.51 -3.45
C SER A 224 11.18 18.09 -3.78
N LYS A 225 11.41 17.65 -5.02
CA LYS A 225 10.90 16.37 -5.54
C LYS A 225 11.99 15.31 -5.62
N SER A 226 11.63 14.09 -5.24
CA SER A 226 12.44 12.88 -5.44
C SER A 226 11.57 11.72 -5.92
N GLN A 227 12.19 10.74 -6.58
CA GLN A 227 11.51 9.57 -7.10
C GLN A 227 12.35 8.32 -6.88
N GLU A 228 11.69 7.21 -6.58
CA GLU A 228 12.32 5.91 -6.38
C GLU A 228 11.48 4.78 -6.96
N ALA A 229 12.13 3.67 -7.32
CA ALA A 229 11.47 2.49 -7.86
C ALA A 229 12.07 1.22 -7.27
N TYR A 230 11.21 0.28 -6.90
CA TYR A 230 11.60 -0.99 -6.31
C TYR A 230 10.74 -2.13 -6.88
N TYR A 231 11.38 -3.23 -7.27
CA TYR A 231 10.66 -4.47 -7.59
C TYR A 231 10.99 -5.58 -6.58
N LEU A 232 10.01 -6.43 -6.29
CA LEU A 232 10.14 -7.54 -5.34
C LEU A 232 11.16 -8.57 -5.85
N LEU A 233 11.92 -9.20 -4.95
CA LEU A 233 12.87 -10.29 -5.24
C LEU A 233 12.41 -11.63 -4.68
#